data_AF-A0A1Q3UBT6-F1
#
_entry.id   AF-A0A1Q3UBT6-F1
#
_cell.length_a   1.000
_cell.length_b   1.000
_cell.length_c   1.000
_cell.angle_alpha   90.00
_cell.angle_beta   90.00
_cell.angle_gamma   90.00
#
_symmetry.space_group_name_H-M   'P 1'
#
loop_
_entity.id
_entity.type
_entity.pdbx_description
1 polymer ?
#
loop_
_entity_poly.entity_id
_entity_poly.type
_entity_poly.pdbx_seq_one_letter_code
_entity_poly.pdbx_strand_id
1 'polypeptide(L)'
;MFKRNNFFSGILLACLPPLMMWLLCAVILKNEAVIMEKPAAPYLVALCINLLILRYYARKHFDATTRGIMVITFACMLLTVILKMR
;
A
#
# COMPACT_ATOMS: atom_id res chain seq x y z
N MET A 1 -1.45 28.22 -4.65
CA MET A 1 -0.15 27.52 -4.55
C MET A 1 -0.35 26.19 -3.82
N PHE A 2 -0.54 25.08 -4.54
CA PHE A 2 -0.62 23.76 -3.92
C PHE A 2 0.73 23.43 -3.30
N LYS A 3 0.84 23.48 -1.97
CA LYS A 3 1.99 22.92 -1.23
C LYS A 3 1.96 21.40 -1.43
N ARG A 4 2.54 20.95 -2.54
CA ARG A 4 2.54 19.57 -3.05
C ARG A 4 3.36 18.62 -2.17
N ASN A 5 4.20 19.17 -1.28
CA ASN A 5 4.96 18.45 -0.27
C ASN A 5 4.20 18.48 1.08
N ASN A 6 3.22 17.60 1.25
CA ASN A 6 2.48 17.52 2.50
C ASN A 6 2.45 16.09 2.99
N PHE A 7 2.66 15.90 4.30
CA PHE A 7 2.68 14.56 4.90
C PHE A 7 1.36 13.81 4.65
N PHE A 8 0.24 14.53 4.75
CA PHE A 8 -1.10 14.01 4.48
C PHE A 8 -1.29 13.52 3.03
N SER A 9 -0.69 14.19 2.03
CA SER A 9 -0.83 13.72 0.65
C SER A 9 -0.10 12.41 0.43
N GLY A 10 1.02 12.20 1.12
CA GLY A 10 1.75 10.93 1.13
C GLY A 10 0.94 9.79 1.78
N ILE A 11 0.26 10.09 2.89
CA ILE A 11 -0.63 9.12 3.55
C ILE A 11 -1.77 8.71 2.61
N LEU A 12 -2.45 9.69 2.00
CA LEU A 12 -3.58 9.42 1.11
C LEU A 12 -3.15 8.56 -0.09
N LEU A 13 -1.99 8.88 -0.67
CA LEU A 13 -1.40 8.16 -1.80
C LEU A 13 -1.03 6.72 -1.44
N ALA A 14 -0.48 6.47 -0.26
CA ALA A 14 -0.05 5.14 0.16
C ALA A 14 -1.19 4.26 0.68
N CYS A 15 -2.32 4.87 1.07
CA CYS A 15 -3.51 4.16 1.51
C CYS A 15 -4.34 3.62 0.32
N LEU A 16 -4.25 4.27 -0.85
CA LEU A 16 -4.97 3.88 -2.06
C LEU A 16 -4.64 2.45 -2.55
N PRO A 17 -3.37 2.04 -2.71
CA PRO A 17 -3.03 0.70 -3.21
C PRO A 17 -3.56 -0.46 -2.35
N PRO A 18 -3.41 -0.48 -1.01
CA PRO A 18 -3.96 -1.55 -0.19
C PRO A 18 -5.50 -1.55 -0.19
N LEU A 19 -6.16 -0.39 -0.23
CA LEU A 19 -7.62 -0.28 -0.37
C LEU A 19 -8.12 -0.85 -1.70
N MET A 20 -7.45 -0.49 -2.80
CA MET A 20 -7.77 -1.04 -4.12
C MET A 20 -7.57 -2.55 -4.15
N MET A 21 -6.51 -3.06 -3.53
CA MET A 21 -6.24 -4.49 -3.50
C MET A 21 -7.26 -5.28 -2.67
N TRP A 22 -7.72 -4.69 -1.56
CA TRP A 22 -8.81 -5.26 -0.76
C TRP A 22 -10.13 -5.29 -1.54
N LEU A 23 -10.47 -4.20 -2.24
CA LEU A 23 -11.65 -4.15 -3.11
C LEU A 23 -11.56 -5.14 -4.29
N LEU A 24 -10.39 -5.24 -4.94
CA LEU A 24 -10.14 -6.21 -6.01
C LEU A 24 -10.30 -7.64 -5.49
N CYS A 25 -9.76 -7.98 -4.31
CA CYS A 25 -10.01 -9.29 -3.68
C CYS A 25 -11.50 -9.49 -3.35
N ALA A 26 -12.18 -8.49 -2.81
CA ALA A 26 -13.57 -8.59 -2.42
C ALA A 26 -14.55 -8.70 -3.60
N VAL A 27 -14.21 -8.15 -4.77
CA VAL A 27 -15.07 -8.12 -5.96
C VAL A 27 -14.71 -9.24 -6.94
N ILE A 28 -13.42 -9.42 -7.26
CA ILE A 28 -12.96 -10.39 -8.28
C ILE A 28 -12.80 -11.79 -7.68
N LEU A 29 -12.30 -11.89 -6.44
CA LEU A 29 -11.94 -13.17 -5.83
C LEU A 29 -13.11 -13.86 -5.10
N LYS A 30 -14.32 -13.29 -5.15
CA LYS A 30 -15.52 -13.90 -4.57
C LYS A 30 -16.00 -15.15 -5.31
N ASN A 31 -15.60 -15.34 -6.57
CA ASN A 31 -16.26 -16.32 -7.44
C ASN A 31 -15.37 -17.49 -7.88
N GLU A 32 -14.06 -17.33 -7.97
CA GLU A 32 -13.16 -18.33 -8.56
C GLU A 32 -11.73 -18.15 -7.99
N ALA A 33 -10.96 -19.24 -7.88
CA ALA A 33 -9.53 -19.33 -7.50
C ALA A 33 -9.23 -19.50 -5.99
N VAL A 34 -9.11 -20.71 -5.44
CA VAL A 34 -8.13 -21.79 -5.71
C VAL A 34 -6.65 -21.34 -5.74
N ILE A 35 -6.33 -20.04 -5.86
CA ILE A 35 -4.95 -19.51 -5.72
C ILE A 35 -4.63 -19.12 -4.26
N MET A 36 -5.59 -19.33 -3.34
CA MET A 36 -5.57 -18.81 -1.98
C MET A 36 -5.01 -19.79 -0.92
N GLU A 37 -3.97 -20.55 -1.22
CA GLU A 37 -3.16 -21.16 -0.14
C GLU A 37 -2.30 -20.13 0.60
N LYS A 38 -2.05 -18.96 -0.01
CA LYS A 38 -1.30 -17.86 0.61
C LYS A 38 -2.09 -16.55 0.53
N PRO A 39 -2.95 -16.23 1.53
CA PRO A 39 -3.73 -14.99 1.58
C PRO A 39 -2.87 -13.70 1.56
N ALA A 40 -1.55 -13.81 1.72
CA ALA A 40 -0.61 -12.69 1.71
C ALA A 40 -0.15 -12.21 0.32
N ALA A 41 -0.32 -13.02 -0.74
CA ALA A 41 0.15 -12.67 -2.08
C ALA A 41 -0.41 -11.32 -2.60
N PRO A 42 -1.73 -11.04 -2.52
CA PRO A 42 -2.25 -9.76 -3.01
C PRO A 42 -1.72 -8.56 -2.21
N TYR A 43 -1.59 -8.68 -0.89
CA TYR A 43 -1.06 -7.63 -0.03
C TYR A 43 0.42 -7.33 -0.30
N LEU A 44 1.22 -8.35 -0.64
CA LEU A 44 2.61 -8.17 -1.08
C LEU A 44 2.71 -7.36 -2.38
N VAL A 45 1.80 -7.58 -3.33
CA VAL A 45 1.75 -6.78 -4.57
C VAL A 45 1.43 -5.31 -4.26
N ALA A 46 0.46 -5.06 -3.37
CA ALA A 46 0.16 -3.69 -2.92
C ALA A 46 1.36 -3.04 -2.22
N LEU A 47 2.11 -3.80 -1.41
CA LEU A 47 3.34 -3.34 -0.76
C LEU A 47 4.41 -2.94 -1.80
N CYS A 48 4.63 -3.76 -2.83
CA CYS A 48 5.55 -3.46 -3.93
C CYS A 48 5.17 -2.16 -4.65
N ILE A 49 3.87 -1.95 -4.93
CA ILE A 49 3.38 -0.70 -5.53
C ILE A 49 3.70 0.50 -4.62
N ASN A 50 3.43 0.39 -3.31
CA ASN A 50 3.74 1.44 -2.35
C ASN A 50 5.25 1.77 -2.29
N LEU A 51 6.12 0.77 -2.41
CA LEU A 51 7.58 0.98 -2.49
C LEU A 51 8.02 1.66 -3.80
N LEU A 52 7.37 1.36 -4.93
CA LEU A 52 7.62 2.06 -6.20
C LEU A 52 7.19 3.53 -6.13
N ILE A 53 6.03 3.79 -5.54
CA ILE A 53 5.53 5.15 -5.30
C ILE A 53 6.50 5.90 -4.37
N LEU A 54 6.93 5.28 -3.28
CA LEU A 54 7.95 5.82 -2.37
C LEU A 54 9.22 6.21 -3.13
N ARG A 55 9.75 5.32 -3.97
CA ARG A 55 10.97 5.59 -4.75
C ARG A 55 10.79 6.73 -5.75
N TYR A 56 9.61 6.85 -6.36
CA TYR A 56 9.30 7.96 -7.26
C TYR A 56 9.24 9.32 -6.54
N TYR A 57 8.58 9.39 -5.38
CA TYR A 57 8.47 10.63 -4.60
C TYR A 57 9.79 11.00 -3.91
N ALA A 58 10.57 10.01 -3.47
CA ALA A 58 11.91 10.22 -2.93
C ALA A 58 12.84 10.84 -3.97
N ARG A 59 12.81 10.36 -5.24
CA ARG A 59 13.58 10.94 -6.36
C ARG A 59 13.24 12.41 -6.66
N LYS A 60 12.03 12.85 -6.29
CA LYS A 60 11.56 14.22 -6.51
C LYS A 60 11.78 15.15 -5.31
N HIS A 61 12.53 14.71 -4.29
CA HIS A 61 12.81 15.48 -3.06
C HIS A 61 11.55 15.92 -2.29
N PHE A 62 10.45 15.16 -2.39
CA PHE A 62 9.24 15.39 -1.60
C PHE A 62 9.35 14.69 -0.24
N ASP A 63 10.19 15.21 0.65
CA ASP A 63 10.54 14.54 1.91
C ASP A 63 9.34 14.28 2.83
N ALA A 64 8.40 15.24 2.94
CA ALA A 64 7.23 15.08 3.80
C ALA A 64 6.26 14.03 3.24
N THR A 65 6.00 14.06 1.93
CA THR A 65 5.16 13.06 1.25
C THR A 65 5.80 11.67 1.34
N THR A 66 7.11 11.56 1.15
CA THR A 66 7.85 10.30 1.24
C THR A 66 7.78 9.69 2.63
N ARG A 67 7.90 10.51 3.69
CA ARG A 67 7.70 10.06 5.08
C ARG A 67 6.28 9.54 5.31
N GLY A 68 5.26 10.22 4.79
CA GLY A 68 3.86 9.76 4.88
C GLY A 68 3.65 8.40 4.21
N ILE A 69 4.20 8.22 3.01
CA ILE A 69 4.14 6.96 2.28
C ILE A 69 4.86 5.85 3.06
N MET A 70 6.03 6.14 3.61
CA MET A 70 6.82 5.18 4.38
C MET A 70 6.06 4.65 5.60
N VAL A 71 5.45 5.54 6.38
CA VAL A 71 4.69 5.17 7.60
C VAL A 71 3.53 4.25 7.25
N ILE A 72 2.75 4.58 6.22
CA ILE A 72 1.61 3.74 5.80
C ILE A 72 2.07 2.40 5.23
N THR A 73 3.13 2.39 4.42
CA THR A 73 3.70 1.15 3.87
C THR A 73 4.13 0.22 4.99
N PHE A 74 4.79 0.76 6.02
CA PHE A 74 5.22 0.00 7.18
C PHE A 74 4.04 -0.51 8.02
N ALA A 75 3.02 0.33 8.24
CA ALA A 75 1.80 -0.08 8.93
C ALA A 75 1.05 -1.20 8.19
N CYS A 76 0.93 -1.12 6.86
CA CYS A 76 0.32 -2.17 6.04
C CYS A 76 1.13 -3.48 6.06
N MET A 77 2.46 -3.38 6.08
CA MET A 77 3.34 -4.54 6.23
C MET A 77 3.09 -5.23 7.57
N LEU A 78 3.09 -4.46 8.67
CA LEU A 78 2.77 -4.97 10.02
C LEU A 78 1.40 -5.63 10.06
N LEU A 79 0.38 -4.98 9.49
CA LEU A 79 -0.99 -5.51 9.46
C LEU A 79 -1.04 -6.86 8.72
N THR A 80 -0.35 -6.97 7.58
CA THR A 80 -0.28 -8.19 6.77
C THR A 80 0.43 -9.33 7.52
N VAL A 81 1.51 -9.00 8.24
CA VAL A 81 2.24 -9.97 9.06
C VAL A 81 1.39 -10.44 10.23
N ILE A 82 0.73 -9.53 10.95
CA ILE A 82 -0.16 -9.87 12.07
C ILE A 82 -1.33 -10.75 11.61
N LEU A 83 -1.97 -10.39 10.50
CA LEU A 83 -3.08 -11.18 9.93
C LEU A 83 -2.64 -12.56 9.44
N LYS A 84 -1.38 -12.74 9.04
CA LYS A 84 -0.85 -14.04 8.60
C LYS A 84 -0.31 -14.89 9.75
N MET A 85 0.15 -14.27 10.84
CA MET A 85 0.61 -14.95 12.05
C MET A 85 -0.55 -15.47 12.92
N ARG A 86 -1.78 -15.07 12.63
CA ARG A 86 -3.01 -15.50 13.31
C ARG A 86 -3.77 -16.51 12.45
#